data_AF-A0A3B9FKC1-F1
#
_entry.id   AF-A0A3B9FKC1-F1
#
_cell.length_a   1.000
_cell.length_b   1.000
_cell.length_c   1.000
_cell.angle_alpha   90.00
_cell.angle_beta   90.00
_cell.angle_gamma   90.00
#
_symmetry.space_group_name_H-M   'P 1'
#
loop_
_entity.id
_entity.type
_entity.pdbx_description
1 polymer ?
#
loop_
_entity_poly.entity_id
_entity_poly.type
_entity_poly.pdbx_seq_one_letter_code
_entity_poly.pdbx_strand_id
1 'polypeptide(L)'
;MKKLIIALFASLLLSSFLFSDSLQRPDNGGEKPEVGRPAPKPFPPHWGKPPAAQTKDLRPLPGGFGMGSSTLARWIGENLAKDQADGKGPQKPDEGEKKPEVERPQPKPRFPAHWGRPPEIQLTDHVQLPGGFGMGSSTLAHWIQENMQQDREDNANGKGPDGPGKPERPQKPDVLTEQEKLDPRKSEGEVLKQVKEGKISQEDAREKLDALRGEMEKRGEFKRPQRPQKPELSDEVKGKLDDIKAQQDALAKEMKTKLDALKKDGATKEQMREAVHSFQKDNKDRLDAIKAAHKDIHDSLKGAR
;
A
#
# COMPACT_ATOMS: atom_id res chain seq x y z
N MET A 1 29.46 -16.19 -2.66
CA MET A 1 30.24 -16.29 -1.40
C MET A 1 30.25 -15.03 -0.54
N LYS A 2 30.08 -13.82 -1.12
CA LYS A 2 30.05 -12.55 -0.34
C LYS A 2 28.82 -12.40 0.57
N LYS A 3 27.71 -13.11 0.29
CA LYS A 3 26.47 -13.10 1.10
C LYS A 3 26.44 -14.14 2.25
N LEU A 4 27.37 -15.11 2.27
CA LEU A 4 27.35 -16.19 3.28
C LEU A 4 28.04 -15.83 4.60
N ILE A 5 29.00 -14.91 4.59
CA ILE A 5 29.81 -14.59 5.79
C ILE A 5 29.06 -13.61 6.72
N ILE A 6 28.21 -12.74 6.16
CA ILE A 6 27.40 -11.79 6.93
C ILE A 6 26.22 -12.49 7.63
N ALA A 7 25.72 -13.59 7.07
CA ALA A 7 24.59 -14.34 7.62
C ALA A 7 24.92 -15.12 8.91
N LEU A 8 26.20 -15.48 9.14
CA LEU A 8 26.61 -16.22 10.34
C LEU A 8 26.76 -15.35 11.59
N PHE A 9 26.95 -14.03 11.44
CA PHE A 9 27.01 -13.11 12.58
C PHE A 9 25.63 -12.55 12.97
N ALA A 10 24.67 -12.52 12.04
CA ALA A 10 23.30 -12.02 12.30
C ALA A 10 22.31 -13.10 12.77
N SER A 11 22.61 -14.40 12.59
CA SER A 11 21.66 -15.48 12.90
C SER A 11 21.73 -16.05 14.32
N LEU A 12 22.75 -15.70 15.13
CA LEU A 12 23.01 -16.35 16.41
C LEU A 12 22.70 -15.49 17.66
N LEU A 13 22.12 -14.30 17.49
CA LEU A 13 21.67 -13.43 18.59
C LEU A 13 20.15 -13.20 18.62
N LEU A 14 19.37 -13.91 17.80
CA LEU A 14 17.92 -13.68 17.65
C LEU A 14 17.04 -14.93 17.74
N SER A 15 17.54 -16.05 18.28
CA SER A 15 16.85 -17.35 18.25
C SER A 15 16.45 -17.93 19.62
N SER A 16 16.44 -17.13 20.68
CA SER A 16 15.99 -17.59 21.99
C SER A 16 15.08 -16.58 22.69
N PHE A 17 13.94 -16.26 22.08
CA PHE A 17 12.82 -15.60 22.78
C PHE A 17 11.47 -16.03 22.16
N LEU A 18 10.68 -16.76 22.96
CA LEU A 18 9.22 -16.91 22.91
C LEU A 18 8.58 -17.97 21.99
N PHE A 19 8.84 -19.24 22.33
CA PHE A 19 7.83 -20.30 22.31
C PHE A 19 7.31 -20.46 23.75
N SER A 20 6.16 -19.87 24.09
CA SER A 20 5.42 -20.25 25.30
C SER A 20 3.98 -19.74 25.29
N ASP A 21 3.12 -20.68 25.65
CA ASP A 21 1.77 -20.56 26.17
C ASP A 21 0.60 -20.36 25.19
N SER A 22 0.03 -21.52 24.88
CA SER A 22 -1.27 -21.74 24.30
C SER A 22 -2.20 -22.14 25.44
N LEU A 23 -3.22 -21.33 25.74
CA LEU A 23 -4.41 -21.83 26.45
C LEU A 23 -5.70 -21.29 25.84
N GLN A 24 -6.65 -22.21 25.80
CA GLN A 24 -7.97 -22.18 25.18
C GLN A 24 -8.97 -21.24 25.90
N ARG A 25 -9.86 -20.68 25.07
CA ARG A 25 -11.27 -20.21 25.22
C ARG A 25 -11.96 -20.21 26.61
N PRO A 26 -12.97 -19.35 26.78
CA PRO A 26 -14.33 -19.92 26.67
C PRO A 26 -15.28 -19.18 25.71
N ASP A 27 -16.17 -20.01 25.20
CA ASP A 27 -17.37 -19.74 24.41
C ASP A 27 -18.40 -18.98 25.24
N ASN A 28 -19.01 -17.94 24.69
CA ASN A 28 -20.15 -17.28 25.33
C ASN A 28 -21.15 -16.84 24.25
N GLY A 29 -22.02 -17.79 23.90
CA GLY A 29 -23.21 -17.58 23.10
C GLY A 29 -24.20 -16.71 23.85
N GLY A 30 -24.48 -15.54 23.27
CA GLY A 30 -25.61 -14.69 23.61
C GLY A 30 -26.41 -14.46 22.34
N GLU A 31 -27.46 -15.26 22.14
CA GLU A 31 -28.46 -15.09 21.10
C GLU A 31 -29.07 -13.69 21.20
N LYS A 32 -28.93 -12.90 20.13
CA LYS A 32 -29.54 -11.59 19.99
C LYS A 32 -30.80 -11.78 19.14
N PRO A 33 -32.00 -11.38 19.62
CA PRO A 33 -33.23 -11.64 18.89
C PRO A 33 -33.28 -10.80 17.61
N GLU A 34 -33.27 -11.47 16.46
CA GLU A 34 -33.51 -10.89 15.15
C GLU A 34 -35.00 -10.59 14.96
N VAL A 35 -35.42 -9.41 15.44
CA VAL A 35 -36.66 -8.81 14.98
C VAL A 35 -36.36 -8.16 13.63
N GLY A 36 -36.83 -8.80 12.55
CA GLY A 36 -36.67 -8.34 11.17
C GLY A 36 -37.15 -6.90 10.99
N ARG A 37 -36.22 -5.95 11.00
CA ARG A 37 -36.49 -4.56 10.62
C ARG A 37 -36.47 -4.48 9.10
N PRO A 38 -37.56 -4.04 8.44
CA PRO A 38 -37.54 -3.82 7.00
C PRO A 38 -36.45 -2.81 6.67
N ALA A 39 -35.68 -3.08 5.60
CA ALA A 39 -34.62 -2.18 5.15
C ALA A 39 -35.18 -0.75 4.97
N PRO A 40 -34.47 0.30 5.43
CA PRO A 40 -34.95 1.66 5.30
C PRO A 40 -35.11 2.00 3.82
N LYS A 41 -36.31 2.44 3.44
CA LYS A 41 -36.60 2.87 2.07
C LYS A 41 -35.73 4.10 1.74
N PRO A 42 -35.13 4.19 0.55
CA PRO A 42 -34.42 5.41 0.15
C PRO A 42 -35.39 6.58 0.03
N PHE A 43 -34.93 7.79 0.32
CA PHE A 43 -35.73 9.01 0.15
C PHE A 43 -36.00 9.29 -1.34
N PRO A 44 -37.18 9.83 -1.71
CA PRO A 44 -37.47 10.26 -3.08
C PRO A 44 -36.42 11.26 -3.63
N PRO A 45 -35.99 11.12 -4.90
CA PRO A 45 -34.97 12.00 -5.50
C PRO A 45 -35.35 13.49 -5.49
N HIS A 46 -36.65 13.82 -5.62
CA HIS A 46 -37.12 15.20 -5.69
C HIS A 46 -37.06 15.94 -4.35
N TRP A 47 -36.90 15.23 -3.23
CA TRP A 47 -36.72 15.84 -1.90
C TRP A 47 -35.33 16.46 -1.72
N GLY A 48 -34.37 16.09 -2.56
CA GLY A 48 -32.98 16.54 -2.44
C GLY A 48 -32.20 15.84 -1.33
N LYS A 49 -31.06 16.42 -0.94
CA LYS A 49 -30.18 15.84 0.08
C LYS A 49 -30.76 16.04 1.49
N PRO A 50 -30.75 15.01 2.37
CA PRO A 50 -31.16 15.19 3.76
C PRO A 50 -30.20 16.12 4.52
N PRO A 51 -30.61 16.69 5.67
CA PRO A 51 -29.77 17.56 6.48
C PRO A 51 -28.44 16.89 6.85
N ALA A 52 -27.32 17.59 6.59
CA ALA A 52 -25.97 17.09 6.88
C ALA A 52 -25.62 17.13 8.38
N ALA A 53 -26.15 18.13 9.11
CA ALA A 53 -26.05 18.21 10.56
C ALA A 53 -27.29 17.58 11.20
N GLN A 54 -27.13 16.38 11.77
CA GLN A 54 -28.19 15.64 12.43
C GLN A 54 -27.91 15.50 13.93
N THR A 55 -28.96 15.56 14.73
CA THR A 55 -28.90 15.25 16.15
C THR A 55 -28.68 13.75 16.34
N LYS A 56 -27.99 13.33 17.40
CA LYS A 56 -27.70 11.91 17.69
C LYS A 56 -28.89 11.14 18.30
N ASP A 57 -30.08 11.71 18.30
CA ASP A 57 -31.25 11.05 18.83
C ASP A 57 -31.81 10.02 17.84
N LEU A 58 -32.49 9.00 18.35
CA LEU A 58 -33.12 7.95 17.55
C LEU A 58 -34.61 7.93 17.83
N ARG A 59 -35.40 8.30 16.84
CA ARG A 59 -36.86 8.36 16.88
C ARG A 59 -37.44 7.67 15.64
N PRO A 60 -38.69 7.18 15.70
CA PRO A 60 -39.38 6.70 14.51
C PRO A 60 -39.58 7.85 13.50
N LEU A 61 -39.16 7.63 12.26
CA LEU A 61 -39.33 8.57 11.15
C LEU A 61 -40.75 8.43 10.57
N PRO A 62 -41.42 9.55 10.23
CA PRO A 62 -42.73 9.52 9.58
C PRO A 62 -42.62 8.85 8.20
N GLY A 63 -43.72 8.28 7.68
CA GLY A 63 -43.73 7.66 6.34
C GLY A 63 -43.04 6.28 6.22
N GLY A 64 -42.68 5.65 7.34
CA GLY A 64 -42.13 4.29 7.35
C GLY A 64 -40.66 4.20 6.92
N PHE A 65 -39.91 5.30 7.03
CA PHE A 65 -38.47 5.37 6.71
C PHE A 65 -37.56 4.79 7.81
N GLY A 66 -38.12 4.19 8.87
CA GLY A 66 -37.36 3.54 9.93
C GLY A 66 -37.12 4.44 11.15
N MET A 67 -35.90 4.40 11.71
CA MET A 67 -35.49 5.23 12.85
C MET A 67 -34.40 6.22 12.44
N GLY A 68 -34.42 7.43 12.99
CA GLY A 68 -33.41 8.45 12.72
C GLY A 68 -33.51 9.66 13.64
N SER A 69 -32.75 10.70 13.34
CA SER A 69 -32.68 11.93 14.13
C SER A 69 -33.98 12.73 14.10
N SER A 70 -34.26 13.52 15.13
CA SER A 70 -35.42 14.44 15.13
C SER A 70 -35.35 15.44 13.98
N THR A 71 -34.13 15.88 13.63
CA THR A 71 -33.88 16.78 12.50
C THR A 71 -34.26 16.11 11.18
N LEU A 72 -33.91 14.83 11.02
CA LEU A 72 -34.30 14.04 9.85
C LEU A 72 -35.81 13.77 9.84
N ALA A 73 -36.42 13.45 10.99
CA ALA A 73 -37.86 13.25 11.11
C ALA A 73 -38.66 14.49 10.69
N ARG A 74 -38.20 15.68 11.11
CA ARG A 74 -38.82 16.97 10.75
C ARG A 74 -38.72 17.24 9.25
N TRP A 75 -37.54 17.02 8.67
CA TRP A 75 -37.31 17.18 7.22
C TRP A 75 -38.17 16.22 6.38
N ILE A 76 -38.28 14.95 6.77
CA ILE A 76 -39.16 13.98 6.09
C ILE A 76 -40.63 14.43 6.20
N GLY A 77 -41.07 14.86 7.39
CA GLY A 77 -42.43 15.35 7.58
C GLY A 77 -42.77 16.56 6.70
N GLU A 78 -41.85 17.52 6.56
CA GLU A 78 -42.01 18.68 5.69
C GLU A 78 -42.14 18.29 4.21
N ASN A 79 -41.32 17.34 3.74
CA ASN A 79 -41.41 16.88 2.35
C ASN A 79 -42.66 16.03 2.09
N LEU A 80 -43.09 15.20 3.04
CA LEU A 80 -44.36 14.47 2.95
C LEU A 80 -45.57 15.42 2.95
N ALA A 81 -45.51 16.53 3.69
CA ALA A 81 -46.55 17.55 3.67
C ALA A 81 -46.60 18.29 2.33
N LYS A 82 -45.43 18.59 1.73
CA LYS A 82 -45.33 19.15 0.38
C LYS A 82 -45.88 18.19 -0.68
N ASP A 83 -45.47 16.92 -0.64
CA ASP A 83 -45.98 15.89 -1.55
C ASP A 83 -47.51 15.72 -1.45
N GLN A 84 -48.07 15.84 -0.24
CA GLN A 84 -49.53 15.83 -0.02
C GLN A 84 -50.21 17.09 -0.56
N ALA A 85 -49.60 18.27 -0.40
CA ALA A 85 -50.12 19.53 -0.94
C ALA A 85 -50.04 19.59 -2.47
N ASP A 86 -49.02 18.98 -3.06
CA ASP A 86 -48.76 18.96 -4.50
C ASP A 86 -49.46 17.78 -5.22
N GLY A 87 -50.22 16.94 -4.50
CA GLY A 87 -50.95 15.79 -5.05
C GLY A 87 -50.07 14.68 -5.64
N LYS A 88 -48.75 14.73 -5.45
CA LYS A 88 -47.78 13.74 -5.96
C LYS A 88 -47.48 12.69 -4.90
N GLY A 89 -48.25 11.61 -4.90
CA GLY A 89 -47.88 10.37 -4.22
C GLY A 89 -46.63 9.71 -4.85
N PRO A 90 -46.07 8.64 -4.23
CA PRO A 90 -44.80 8.06 -4.63
C PRO A 90 -44.91 7.38 -6.00
N GLN A 91 -44.53 8.11 -7.06
CA GLN A 91 -44.41 7.55 -8.41
C GLN A 91 -43.03 6.89 -8.58
N LYS A 92 -43.04 5.64 -9.08
CA LYS A 92 -41.88 4.99 -9.70
C LYS A 92 -41.40 5.86 -10.88
N PRO A 93 -40.09 5.84 -11.20
CA PRO A 93 -39.55 6.71 -12.25
C PRO A 93 -40.14 6.34 -13.61
N ASP A 94 -40.78 7.31 -14.25
CA ASP A 94 -41.11 7.28 -15.66
C ASP A 94 -39.84 7.62 -16.46
N GLU A 95 -39.55 6.80 -17.46
CA GLU A 95 -38.43 6.98 -18.36
C GLU A 95 -38.76 8.11 -19.35
N GLY A 96 -37.96 9.17 -19.35
CA GLY A 96 -37.84 10.02 -20.53
C GLY A 96 -38.13 11.48 -20.30
N GLU A 97 -37.12 12.21 -19.82
CA GLU A 97 -36.93 13.60 -20.24
C GLU A 97 -35.50 13.77 -20.74
N LYS A 98 -35.37 13.76 -22.07
CA LYS A 98 -34.13 14.07 -22.77
C LYS A 98 -33.73 15.52 -22.49
N LYS A 99 -32.65 15.70 -21.74
CA LYS A 99 -31.93 16.96 -21.57
C LYS A 99 -31.35 17.39 -22.94
N PRO A 100 -31.29 18.69 -23.29
CA PRO A 100 -30.89 19.10 -24.64
C PRO A 100 -29.44 18.70 -24.92
N GLU A 101 -29.23 18.14 -26.11
CA GLU A 101 -27.94 17.74 -26.69
C GLU A 101 -27.08 19.00 -26.93
N VAL A 102 -26.45 19.51 -25.88
CA VAL A 102 -25.28 20.38 -26.03
C VAL A 102 -24.15 19.45 -26.46
N GLU A 103 -23.69 19.57 -27.71
CA GLU A 103 -22.53 18.86 -28.22
C GLU A 103 -21.42 18.92 -27.17
N ARG A 104 -21.08 17.77 -26.58
CA ARG A 104 -19.97 17.69 -25.65
C ARG A 104 -18.73 18.16 -26.42
N PRO A 105 -18.00 19.18 -25.93
CA PRO A 105 -16.71 19.52 -26.55
C PRO A 105 -15.88 18.24 -26.59
N GLN A 106 -15.27 17.97 -27.76
CA GLN A 106 -14.49 16.76 -28.01
C GLN A 106 -13.58 16.45 -26.81
N PRO A 107 -13.52 15.19 -26.34
CA PRO A 107 -12.67 14.85 -25.21
C PRO A 107 -11.24 15.29 -25.53
N LYS A 108 -10.64 16.09 -24.63
CA LYS A 108 -9.26 16.57 -24.81
C LYS A 108 -8.36 15.37 -25.13
N PRO A 109 -7.55 15.42 -26.21
CA PRO A 109 -6.70 14.29 -26.58
C PRO A 109 -5.81 13.93 -25.40
N ARG A 110 -5.78 12.63 -25.07
CA ARG A 110 -4.87 12.12 -24.03
C ARG A 110 -3.46 12.09 -24.58
N PHE A 111 -2.46 12.32 -23.71
CA PHE A 111 -1.07 12.17 -24.10
C PHE A 111 -0.76 10.70 -24.48
N PRO A 112 0.14 10.46 -25.43
CA PRO A 112 0.64 9.12 -25.77
C PRO A 112 1.11 8.33 -24.54
N ALA A 113 0.80 7.04 -24.50
CA ALA A 113 1.06 6.19 -23.35
C ALA A 113 2.57 6.05 -23.03
N HIS A 114 3.43 6.11 -24.06
CA HIS A 114 4.87 5.93 -23.92
C HIS A 114 5.58 7.17 -23.34
N TRP A 115 4.95 8.35 -23.35
CA TRP A 115 5.49 9.56 -22.73
C TRP A 115 5.46 9.52 -21.19
N GLY A 116 4.69 8.60 -20.60
CA GLY A 116 4.55 8.47 -19.16
C GLY A 116 3.60 9.50 -18.55
N ARG A 117 3.74 9.76 -17.24
CA ARG A 117 2.87 10.69 -16.51
C ARG A 117 3.37 12.12 -16.69
N PRO A 118 2.48 13.10 -16.98
CA PRO A 118 2.87 14.50 -17.04
C PRO A 118 3.34 15.01 -15.66
N PRO A 119 4.08 16.14 -15.62
CA PRO A 119 4.59 16.70 -14.37
C PRO A 119 3.45 17.01 -13.39
N GLU A 120 3.61 16.56 -12.14
CA GLU A 120 2.63 16.76 -11.05
C GLU A 120 2.63 18.19 -10.52
N ILE A 121 3.80 18.84 -10.52
CA ILE A 121 3.96 20.25 -10.16
C ILE A 121 3.97 21.05 -11.46
N GLN A 122 2.96 21.89 -11.64
CA GLN A 122 2.78 22.73 -12.81
C GLN A 122 2.68 24.19 -12.39
N LEU A 123 3.20 25.09 -13.23
CA LEU A 123 2.95 26.52 -13.06
C LEU A 123 1.46 26.83 -13.34
N THR A 124 0.97 27.91 -12.73
CA THR A 124 -0.43 28.38 -12.91
C THR A 124 -0.64 29.13 -14.22
N ASP A 125 0.38 29.24 -15.06
CA ASP A 125 0.29 29.92 -16.33
C ASP A 125 -0.54 29.12 -17.34
N HIS A 126 -1.07 29.82 -18.33
CA HIS A 126 -1.93 29.23 -19.35
C HIS A 126 -1.33 29.54 -20.71
N VAL A 127 -0.81 28.50 -21.35
CA VAL A 127 -0.11 28.53 -22.63
C VAL A 127 -0.76 27.50 -23.55
N GLN A 128 -0.77 27.81 -24.85
CA GLN A 128 -1.21 26.86 -25.87
C GLN A 128 -0.22 25.70 -25.94
N LEU A 129 -0.70 24.49 -25.65
CA LEU A 129 0.12 23.28 -25.71
C LEU A 129 0.45 22.93 -27.18
N PRO A 130 1.70 22.57 -27.48
CA PRO A 130 2.08 22.11 -28.81
C PRO A 130 1.34 20.82 -29.17
N GLY A 131 1.13 20.52 -30.45
CA GLY A 131 0.48 19.26 -30.87
C GLY A 131 -1.04 19.20 -30.70
N GLY A 132 -1.72 20.33 -30.45
CA GLY A 132 -3.19 20.38 -30.41
C GLY A 132 -3.82 19.88 -29.12
N PHE A 133 -3.05 19.72 -28.04
CA PHE A 133 -3.55 19.25 -26.73
C PHE A 133 -4.36 20.30 -25.94
N GLY A 134 -4.62 21.47 -26.52
CA GLY A 134 -5.39 22.55 -25.90
C GLY A 134 -4.51 23.49 -25.08
N MET A 135 -5.05 24.03 -23.99
CA MET A 135 -4.35 24.99 -23.11
C MET A 135 -3.86 24.28 -21.84
N GLY A 136 -2.67 24.65 -21.34
CA GLY A 136 -2.11 24.14 -20.10
C GLY A 136 -0.93 24.97 -19.59
N SER A 137 -0.22 24.50 -18.57
CA SER A 137 0.94 25.20 -18.01
C SER A 137 2.14 25.23 -18.96
N SER A 138 3.04 26.22 -18.84
CA SER A 138 4.30 26.21 -19.60
C SER A 138 5.16 25.00 -19.26
N THR A 139 5.12 24.53 -18.02
CA THR A 139 5.79 23.30 -17.59
C THR A 139 5.27 22.10 -18.37
N LEU A 140 3.95 22.01 -18.54
CA LEU A 140 3.33 20.95 -19.34
C LEU A 140 3.64 21.14 -20.84
N ALA A 141 3.66 22.37 -21.34
CA ALA A 141 4.01 22.67 -22.73
C ALA A 141 5.45 22.23 -23.06
N HIS A 142 6.40 22.52 -22.16
CA HIS A 142 7.80 22.12 -22.31
C HIS A 142 7.96 20.59 -22.29
N TRP A 143 7.25 19.93 -21.37
CA TRP A 143 7.25 18.45 -21.29
C TRP A 143 6.68 17.80 -22.56
N ILE A 144 5.60 18.34 -23.15
CA ILE A 144 5.06 17.84 -24.42
C ILE A 144 6.07 18.06 -25.54
N GLN A 145 6.70 19.24 -25.62
CA GLN A 145 7.68 19.56 -26.64
C GLN A 145 8.88 18.61 -26.60
N GLU A 146 9.40 18.31 -25.41
CA GLU A 146 10.52 17.39 -25.21
C GLU A 146 10.16 15.96 -25.66
N ASN A 147 8.98 15.46 -25.33
CA ASN A 147 8.55 14.14 -25.76
C ASN A 147 8.28 14.06 -27.28
N MET A 148 7.69 15.10 -27.87
CA MET A 148 7.52 15.17 -29.33
C MET A 148 8.87 15.20 -30.06
N GLN A 149 9.87 15.87 -29.48
CA GLN A 149 11.23 15.92 -30.01
C GLN A 149 11.91 14.56 -29.86
N GLN A 150 11.78 13.92 -28.70
CA GLN A 150 12.28 12.57 -28.46
C GLN A 150 11.68 11.55 -29.42
N ASP A 151 10.38 11.66 -29.72
CA ASP A 151 9.70 10.83 -30.72
C ASP A 151 10.22 11.07 -32.13
N ARG A 152 10.52 12.32 -32.50
CA ARG A 152 11.15 12.66 -33.79
C ARG A 152 12.55 12.06 -33.90
N GLU A 153 13.33 12.13 -32.82
CA GLU A 153 14.68 11.57 -32.75
C GLU A 153 14.66 10.04 -32.75
N ASP A 154 13.73 9.41 -32.03
CA ASP A 154 13.52 7.97 -32.06
C ASP A 154 13.05 7.51 -33.45
N ASN A 155 12.18 8.27 -34.12
CA ASN A 155 11.77 7.99 -35.51
C ASN A 155 12.96 8.12 -36.48
N ALA A 156 13.76 9.19 -36.39
CA ALA A 156 14.94 9.40 -37.22
C ALA A 156 16.01 8.31 -37.02
N ASN A 157 16.10 7.75 -35.82
CA ASN A 157 17.00 6.64 -35.47
C ASN A 157 16.41 5.25 -35.75
N GLY A 158 15.28 5.15 -36.47
CA GLY A 158 14.65 3.86 -36.81
C GLY A 158 13.99 3.12 -35.63
N LYS A 159 13.81 3.82 -34.51
CA LYS A 159 13.17 3.37 -33.26
C LYS A 159 11.79 4.04 -33.10
N GLY A 160 11.11 4.28 -34.22
CA GLY A 160 9.73 4.72 -34.24
C GLY A 160 8.77 3.64 -33.71
N PRO A 161 7.47 3.95 -33.59
CA PRO A 161 6.46 3.05 -33.02
C PRO A 161 6.35 1.68 -33.73
N ASP A 162 6.85 1.57 -34.97
CA ASP A 162 6.84 0.33 -35.77
C ASP A 162 8.24 -0.31 -35.99
N GLY A 163 9.31 0.21 -35.34
CA GLY A 163 10.65 -0.40 -35.37
C GLY A 163 10.81 -1.51 -34.31
N PRO A 164 11.78 -2.44 -34.43
CA PRO A 164 11.93 -3.52 -33.46
C PRO A 164 12.30 -2.90 -32.11
N GLY A 165 11.29 -2.84 -31.24
CA GLY A 165 11.39 -2.23 -29.93
C GLY A 165 12.61 -2.76 -29.19
N LYS A 166 13.35 -1.83 -28.59
CA LYS A 166 14.26 -2.10 -27.47
C LYS A 166 13.58 -3.13 -26.56
N PRO A 167 14.25 -4.22 -26.15
CA PRO A 167 13.58 -5.35 -25.51
C PRO A 167 12.69 -4.81 -24.41
N GLU A 168 11.41 -5.22 -24.45
CA GLU A 168 10.50 -5.01 -23.35
C GLU A 168 11.30 -5.23 -22.07
N ARG A 169 11.37 -4.20 -21.22
CA ARG A 169 11.68 -4.43 -19.81
C ARG A 169 10.73 -5.56 -19.46
N PRO A 170 11.23 -6.75 -19.07
CA PRO A 170 10.42 -7.96 -19.01
C PRO A 170 9.13 -7.55 -18.37
N GLN A 171 8.03 -7.64 -19.13
CA GLN A 171 6.72 -7.45 -18.56
C GLN A 171 6.79 -8.33 -17.32
N LYS A 172 6.72 -7.72 -16.12
CA LYS A 172 6.35 -8.53 -14.97
C LYS A 172 5.09 -9.21 -15.48
N PRO A 173 5.10 -10.56 -15.62
CA PRO A 173 3.97 -11.23 -16.23
C PRO A 173 2.75 -10.67 -15.52
N ASP A 174 1.69 -10.31 -16.26
CA ASP A 174 0.41 -10.04 -15.62
C ASP A 174 0.09 -11.33 -14.84
N VAL A 175 0.47 -11.34 -13.55
CA VAL A 175 0.68 -12.57 -12.78
C VAL A 175 -0.66 -13.28 -12.57
N LEU A 176 -1.75 -12.57 -12.85
CA LEU A 176 -3.11 -12.99 -12.65
C LEU A 176 -3.78 -13.14 -14.01
N THR A 177 -3.97 -14.40 -14.38
CA THR A 177 -4.94 -14.78 -15.40
C THR A 177 -6.33 -14.22 -15.04
N GLU A 178 -7.19 -13.97 -16.02
CA GLU A 178 -8.58 -13.51 -15.79
C GLU A 178 -9.34 -14.40 -14.80
N GLN A 179 -8.94 -15.67 -14.69
CA GLN A 179 -9.47 -16.64 -13.72
C GLN A 179 -8.99 -16.38 -12.28
N GLU A 180 -7.75 -15.94 -12.09
CA GLU A 180 -7.22 -15.56 -10.78
C GLU A 180 -7.77 -14.20 -10.30
N LYS A 181 -8.17 -13.34 -11.25
CA LYS A 181 -8.93 -12.11 -10.98
C LYS A 181 -10.37 -12.45 -10.56
N LEU A 182 -11.02 -13.46 -11.14
CA LEU A 182 -12.41 -13.80 -10.80
C LEU A 182 -12.59 -14.24 -9.33
N ASP A 183 -11.72 -15.12 -8.82
CA ASP A 183 -11.76 -15.61 -7.41
C ASP A 183 -10.40 -15.48 -6.68
N PRO A 184 -10.03 -14.27 -6.21
CA PRO A 184 -8.70 -14.00 -5.66
C PRO A 184 -8.33 -14.79 -4.38
N ARG A 185 -9.32 -15.24 -3.59
CA ARG A 185 -9.07 -16.05 -2.37
C ARG A 185 -8.69 -17.49 -2.69
N LYS A 186 -9.25 -18.04 -3.77
CA LYS A 186 -9.01 -19.43 -4.18
C LYS A 186 -7.62 -19.57 -4.79
N SER A 187 -7.21 -18.59 -5.60
CA SER A 187 -5.85 -18.49 -6.16
C SER A 187 -4.80 -18.23 -5.08
N GLU A 188 -5.09 -17.48 -4.01
CA GLU A 188 -4.16 -17.31 -2.87
C GLU A 188 -3.83 -18.67 -2.22
N GLY A 189 -4.86 -19.50 -2.00
CA GLY A 189 -4.71 -20.85 -1.44
C GLY A 189 -3.91 -21.80 -2.35
N GLU A 190 -4.09 -21.68 -3.67
CA GLU A 190 -3.36 -22.48 -4.64
C GLU A 190 -1.88 -22.09 -4.75
N VAL A 191 -1.58 -20.79 -4.74
CA VAL A 191 -0.19 -20.29 -4.71
C VAL A 191 0.52 -20.77 -3.42
N LEU A 192 -0.14 -20.68 -2.26
CA LEU A 192 0.43 -21.19 -1.00
C LEU A 192 0.67 -22.71 -1.03
N LYS A 193 -0.22 -23.46 -1.67
CA LYS A 193 -0.05 -24.91 -1.88
C LYS A 193 1.15 -25.20 -2.79
N GLN A 194 1.31 -24.46 -3.89
CA GLN A 194 2.46 -24.59 -4.78
C GLN A 194 3.79 -24.23 -4.10
N VAL A 195 3.81 -23.23 -3.21
CA VAL A 195 4.99 -22.92 -2.37
C VAL A 195 5.33 -24.08 -1.46
N LYS A 196 4.31 -24.64 -0.79
CA LYS A 196 4.47 -25.79 0.12
C LYS A 196 4.96 -27.04 -0.62
N GLU A 197 4.53 -27.22 -1.87
CA GLU A 197 4.95 -28.30 -2.76
C GLU A 197 6.29 -28.00 -3.47
N GLY A 198 6.88 -26.82 -3.27
CA GLY A 198 8.15 -26.41 -3.90
C GLY A 198 8.07 -26.17 -5.41
N LYS A 199 6.86 -26.06 -5.97
CA LYS A 199 6.62 -25.82 -7.40
C LYS A 199 6.88 -24.38 -7.85
N ILE A 200 6.90 -23.44 -6.89
CA ILE A 200 7.15 -22.01 -7.12
C ILE A 200 8.19 -21.51 -6.12
N SER A 201 9.05 -20.60 -6.55
CA SER A 201 10.02 -19.93 -5.67
C SER A 201 9.28 -19.09 -4.61
N GLN A 202 9.87 -18.95 -3.42
CA GLN A 202 9.32 -18.08 -2.37
C GLN A 202 9.22 -16.61 -2.83
N GLU A 203 10.08 -16.18 -3.73
CA GLU A 203 10.09 -14.81 -4.26
C GLU A 203 8.93 -14.60 -5.24
N ASP A 204 8.76 -15.52 -6.20
CA ASP A 204 7.66 -15.46 -7.17
C ASP A 204 6.30 -15.56 -6.48
N ALA A 205 6.18 -16.43 -5.49
CA ALA A 205 4.96 -16.58 -4.72
C ALA A 205 4.62 -15.33 -3.91
N ARG A 206 5.62 -14.64 -3.33
CA ARG A 206 5.38 -13.35 -2.66
C ARG A 206 4.80 -12.33 -3.63
N GLU A 207 5.35 -12.23 -4.83
CA GLU A 207 4.85 -11.32 -5.85
C GLU A 207 3.41 -11.67 -6.28
N LYS A 208 3.10 -12.95 -6.48
CA LYS A 208 1.73 -13.41 -6.79
C LYS A 208 0.75 -13.10 -5.66
N LEU A 209 1.13 -13.38 -4.42
CA LEU A 209 0.28 -13.16 -3.24
C LEU A 209 0.06 -11.66 -2.99
N ASP A 210 1.08 -10.82 -3.19
CA ASP A 210 0.93 -9.37 -3.06
C ASP A 210 -0.02 -8.79 -4.11
N ALA A 211 0.02 -9.31 -5.35
CA ALA A 211 -0.91 -8.93 -6.41
C ALA A 211 -2.35 -9.35 -6.09
N LEU A 212 -2.56 -10.63 -5.73
CA LEU A 212 -3.88 -11.16 -5.35
C LEU A 212 -4.48 -10.40 -4.17
N ARG A 213 -3.67 -10.16 -3.15
CA ARG A 213 -4.07 -9.47 -1.93
C ARG A 213 -4.34 -7.98 -2.18
N GLY A 214 -3.64 -7.36 -3.13
CA GLY A 214 -3.94 -6.01 -3.63
C GLY A 214 -5.24 -5.95 -4.43
N GLU A 215 -5.58 -6.98 -5.20
CA GLU A 215 -6.86 -7.03 -5.92
C GLU A 215 -8.04 -7.27 -4.96
N MET A 216 -7.89 -8.15 -3.97
CA MET A 216 -8.89 -8.31 -2.90
C MET A 216 -9.11 -7.03 -2.09
N GLU A 217 -8.06 -6.22 -1.91
CA GLU A 217 -8.14 -4.92 -1.25
C GLU A 217 -8.94 -3.90 -2.08
N LYS A 218 -8.74 -3.88 -3.41
CA LYS A 218 -9.55 -3.07 -4.33
C LYS A 218 -11.03 -3.48 -4.32
N ARG A 219 -11.30 -4.79 -4.17
CA ARG A 219 -12.68 -5.34 -4.07
C ARG A 219 -13.30 -5.21 -2.68
N GLY A 220 -12.54 -4.79 -1.67
CA GLY A 220 -12.99 -4.67 -0.28
C GLY A 220 -13.12 -6.01 0.46
N GLU A 221 -12.72 -7.13 -0.16
CA GLU A 221 -12.77 -8.48 0.41
C GLU A 221 -11.61 -8.77 1.37
N PHE A 222 -10.58 -7.93 1.36
CA PHE A 222 -9.42 -8.02 2.22
C PHE A 222 -9.01 -6.64 2.69
N LYS A 223 -8.87 -6.45 4.00
CA LYS A 223 -8.21 -5.26 4.57
C LYS A 223 -6.81 -5.66 4.99
N ARG A 224 -5.78 -5.10 4.36
CA ARG A 224 -4.41 -5.26 4.85
C ARG A 224 -4.38 -4.78 6.31
N PRO A 225 -3.91 -5.59 7.27
CA PRO A 225 -3.68 -5.08 8.61
C PRO A 225 -2.67 -3.94 8.50
N GLN A 226 -3.13 -2.72 8.79
CA GLN A 226 -2.25 -1.56 8.88
C GLN A 226 -1.36 -1.77 10.09
N ARG A 227 -0.07 -1.95 9.85
CA ARG A 227 0.89 -2.02 10.94
C ARG A 227 0.80 -0.66 11.66
N PRO A 228 0.52 -0.61 12.97
CA PRO A 228 0.53 0.65 13.70
C PRO A 228 1.87 1.35 13.43
N GLN A 229 1.83 2.64 13.12
CA GLN A 229 3.05 3.41 12.94
C GLN A 229 3.83 3.34 14.24
N LYS A 230 5.09 2.89 14.17
CA LYS A 230 5.95 2.87 15.35
C LYS A 230 6.10 4.32 15.83
N PRO A 231 6.00 4.59 17.14
CA PRO A 231 6.30 5.92 17.68
C PRO A 231 7.66 6.38 17.16
N GLU A 232 7.76 7.65 16.79
CA GLU A 232 9.04 8.23 16.39
C GLU A 232 10.01 8.14 17.57
N LEU A 233 11.18 7.55 17.32
CA LEU A 233 12.26 7.48 18.32
C LEU A 233 12.70 8.91 18.65
N SER A 234 12.98 9.21 19.92
CA SER A 234 13.57 10.49 20.29
C SER A 234 14.93 10.69 19.60
N ASP A 235 15.31 11.93 19.33
CA ASP A 235 16.55 12.23 18.60
C ASP A 235 17.80 11.72 19.34
N GLU A 236 17.74 11.63 20.68
CA GLU A 236 18.77 11.01 21.50
C GLU A 236 18.89 9.49 21.23
N VAL A 237 17.78 8.78 21.10
CA VAL A 237 17.78 7.33 20.81
C VAL A 237 18.27 7.06 19.38
N LYS A 238 17.95 7.95 18.44
CA LYS A 238 18.49 7.88 17.06
C LYS A 238 20.02 8.04 17.07
N GLY A 239 20.55 9.03 17.78
CA GLY A 239 21.99 9.24 17.90
C GLY A 239 22.71 8.01 18.48
N LYS A 240 22.21 7.44 19.58
CA LYS A 240 22.76 6.21 20.18
C LYS A 240 22.73 5.02 19.22
N LEU A 241 21.70 4.91 18.39
CA LEU A 241 21.60 3.84 17.40
C LEU A 241 22.62 3.99 16.27
N ASP A 242 22.86 5.22 15.80
CA ASP A 242 23.86 5.50 14.77
C ASP A 242 25.28 5.25 15.28
N ASP A 243 25.56 5.62 16.54
CA ASP A 243 26.85 5.34 17.18
C ASP A 243 27.12 3.82 17.31
N ILE A 244 26.12 3.06 17.76
CA ILE A 244 26.19 1.59 17.81
C ILE A 244 26.45 1.01 16.42
N LYS A 245 25.77 1.52 15.40
CA LYS A 245 25.95 1.06 14.03
C LYS A 245 27.35 1.36 13.52
N ALA A 246 27.89 2.55 13.80
CA ALA A 246 29.26 2.90 13.45
C ALA A 246 30.28 1.98 14.15
N GLN A 247 30.07 1.65 15.42
CA GLN A 247 30.90 0.70 16.16
C GLN A 247 30.83 -0.72 15.58
N GLN A 248 29.65 -1.19 15.20
CA GLN A 248 29.45 -2.48 14.54
C GLN A 248 30.15 -2.54 13.17
N ASP A 249 30.01 -1.49 12.36
CA ASP A 249 30.62 -1.39 11.03
C ASP A 249 32.14 -1.34 11.12
N ALA A 250 32.70 -0.63 12.10
CA ALA A 250 34.13 -0.60 12.37
C ALA A 250 34.68 -2.00 12.71
N LEU A 251 34.04 -2.70 13.66
CA LEU A 251 34.44 -4.07 14.03
C LEU A 251 34.30 -5.05 12.86
N ALA A 252 33.23 -4.93 12.07
CA ALA A 252 33.02 -5.76 10.89
C ALA A 252 34.10 -5.52 9.82
N LYS A 253 34.52 -4.26 9.64
CA LYS A 253 35.59 -3.89 8.71
C LYS A 253 36.94 -4.43 9.15
N GLU A 254 37.28 -4.31 10.43
CA GLU A 254 38.50 -4.88 11.02
C GLU A 254 38.53 -6.41 10.91
N MET A 255 37.40 -7.08 11.13
CA MET A 255 37.30 -8.53 10.93
C MET A 255 37.49 -8.93 9.48
N LYS A 256 36.86 -8.19 8.58
CA LYS A 256 36.95 -8.46 7.16
C LYS A 256 38.38 -8.31 6.65
N THR A 257 39.12 -7.28 7.07
CA THR A 257 40.51 -7.11 6.66
C THR A 257 41.40 -8.25 7.19
N LYS A 258 41.21 -8.70 8.44
CA LYS A 258 41.92 -9.86 8.99
C LYS A 258 41.61 -11.15 8.22
N LEU A 259 40.35 -11.39 7.90
CA LEU A 259 39.94 -12.57 7.13
C LEU A 259 40.39 -12.52 5.67
N ASP A 260 40.37 -11.34 5.03
CA ASP A 260 40.84 -11.17 3.65
C ASP A 260 42.37 -11.32 3.55
N ALA A 261 43.13 -10.92 4.57
CA ALA A 261 44.58 -11.19 4.66
C ALA A 261 44.85 -12.70 4.75
N LEU A 262 44.24 -13.38 5.72
CA LEU A 262 44.38 -14.83 5.88
C LEU A 262 43.96 -15.62 4.64
N LYS A 263 42.92 -15.15 3.94
CA LYS A 263 42.47 -15.78 2.70
C LYS A 263 43.48 -15.65 1.55
N LYS A 264 44.21 -14.54 1.46
CA LYS A 264 45.29 -14.37 0.46
C LYS A 264 46.45 -15.31 0.72
N ASP A 265 46.69 -15.64 1.98
CA ASP A 265 47.76 -16.55 2.41
C ASP A 265 47.35 -18.04 2.29
N GLY A 266 46.19 -18.34 1.70
CA GLY A 266 45.71 -19.72 1.53
C GLY A 266 45.21 -20.38 2.82
N ALA A 267 44.83 -19.59 3.83
CA ALA A 267 44.42 -20.12 5.13
C ALA A 267 43.23 -21.09 5.03
N THR A 268 43.32 -22.16 5.82
CA THR A 268 42.29 -23.18 5.95
C THR A 268 41.07 -22.69 6.73
N LYS A 269 39.95 -23.41 6.60
CA LYS A 269 38.69 -23.09 7.32
C LYS A 269 38.86 -23.05 8.84
N GLU A 270 39.79 -23.83 9.38
CA GLU A 270 40.08 -23.90 10.81
C GLU A 270 40.84 -22.66 11.28
N GLN A 271 41.85 -22.21 10.53
CA GLN A 271 42.58 -20.98 10.80
C GLN A 271 41.67 -19.74 10.74
N MET A 272 40.71 -19.70 9.81
CA MET A 272 39.71 -18.63 9.76
C MET A 272 38.79 -18.63 11.00
N ARG A 273 38.43 -19.80 11.53
CA ARG A 273 37.62 -19.91 12.76
C ARG A 273 38.40 -19.46 13.98
N GLU A 274 39.66 -19.87 14.08
CA GLU A 274 40.55 -19.47 15.17
C GLU A 274 40.78 -17.95 15.16
N ALA A 275 40.99 -17.35 13.98
CA ALA A 275 41.11 -15.91 13.83
C ALA A 275 39.84 -15.15 14.23
N VAL A 276 38.65 -15.71 13.98
CA VAL A 276 37.38 -15.14 14.44
C VAL A 276 37.28 -15.23 15.96
N HIS A 277 37.65 -16.37 16.55
CA HIS A 277 37.56 -16.58 17.99
C HIS A 277 38.57 -15.72 18.76
N SER A 278 39.81 -15.59 18.26
CA SER A 278 40.79 -14.68 18.84
C SER A 278 40.34 -13.23 18.71
N PHE A 279 39.83 -12.81 17.56
CA PHE A 279 39.28 -11.46 17.41
C PHE A 279 38.13 -11.17 18.36
N GLN A 280 37.20 -12.12 18.53
CA GLN A 280 36.08 -11.97 19.45
C GLN A 280 36.57 -11.85 20.90
N LYS A 281 37.61 -12.59 21.27
CA LYS A 281 38.23 -12.51 22.60
C LYS A 281 38.94 -11.16 22.80
N ASP A 282 39.70 -10.72 21.81
CA ASP A 282 40.45 -9.44 21.85
C ASP A 282 39.52 -8.22 21.87
N ASN A 283 38.35 -8.32 21.24
CA ASN A 283 37.35 -7.26 21.18
C ASN A 283 36.21 -7.47 22.17
N LYS A 284 36.39 -8.32 23.19
CA LYS A 284 35.34 -8.63 24.17
C LYS A 284 34.74 -7.38 24.78
N ASP A 285 35.57 -6.44 25.24
CA ASP A 285 35.10 -5.22 25.90
C ASP A 285 34.28 -4.34 24.95
N ARG A 286 34.69 -4.24 23.68
CA ARG A 286 33.95 -3.50 22.64
C ARG A 286 32.60 -4.15 22.33
N LEU A 287 32.56 -5.48 22.27
CA LEU A 287 31.33 -6.23 22.06
C LEU A 287 30.38 -6.13 23.25
N ASP A 288 30.91 -6.17 24.48
CA ASP A 288 30.12 -6.03 25.70
C ASP A 288 29.60 -4.59 25.85
N ALA A 289 30.37 -3.57 25.45
CA ALA A 289 29.90 -2.19 25.36
C ALA A 289 28.75 -2.02 24.34
N ILE A 290 28.85 -2.63 23.16
CA ILE A 290 27.77 -2.61 22.15
C ILE A 290 26.51 -3.31 22.70
N LYS A 291 26.65 -4.43 23.42
CA LYS A 291 25.51 -5.12 24.05
C LYS A 291 24.86 -4.27 25.14
N ALA A 292 25.65 -3.62 25.98
CA ALA A 292 25.14 -2.72 27.01
C ALA A 292 24.37 -1.55 26.37
N ALA A 293 24.92 -0.91 25.35
CA ALA A 293 24.26 0.18 24.64
C ALA A 293 22.93 -0.25 23.98
N HIS A 294 22.87 -1.45 23.38
CA HIS A 294 21.61 -2.02 22.86
C HIS A 294 20.57 -2.26 23.96
N LYS A 295 21.02 -2.76 25.11
CA LYS A 295 20.15 -2.98 26.28
C LYS A 295 19.61 -1.65 26.81
N ASP A 296 20.44 -0.62 26.92
CA ASP A 296 20.03 0.70 27.39
C ASP A 296 19.01 1.35 26.43
N ILE A 297 19.17 1.16 25.11
CA ILE A 297 18.16 1.56 24.12
C ILE A 297 16.86 0.78 24.32
N HIS A 298 16.93 -0.54 24.54
CA HIS A 298 15.74 -1.34 24.80
C HIS A 298 15.00 -0.85 26.06
N ASP A 299 15.72 -0.64 27.16
CA ASP A 299 15.14 -0.23 28.43
C ASP A 299 14.55 1.19 28.37
N SER A 300 15.20 2.12 27.67
CA SER A 300 14.65 3.46 27.42
C SER A 300 13.38 3.44 26.56
N LEU A 301 13.31 2.56 25.55
CA LEU A 301 12.10 2.37 24.74
C LEU A 301 10.97 1.66 25.50
N LYS A 302 11.31 0.80 26.45
CA LYS A 302 10.33 0.14 27.32
C LYS A 302 9.76 1.10 28.37
N GLY A 303 10.58 1.98 28.93
CA GLY A 303 10.14 3.01 29.88
C GLY A 303 9.30 4.12 29.25
N ALA A 304 9.39 4.31 27.93
CA ALA A 304 8.60 5.29 27.18
C ALA A 304 7.22 4.77 26.70
N ARG A 305 6.86 3.52 26.99
CA ARG A 305 5.56 2.89 26.68
C ARG A 305 4.68 2.82 27.92
#